data_AF-A0A7S8MUT9-F1
#
_entry.id   AF-A0A7S8MUT9-F1
#
_cell.length_a   1.000
_cell.length_b   1.000
_cell.length_c   1.000
_cell.angle_alpha   90.00
_cell.angle_beta   90.00
_cell.angle_gamma   90.00
#
_symmetry.space_group_name_H-M   'P 1'
#
loop_
_entity.id
_entity.type
_entity.pdbx_description
1 polymer ?
#
loop_
_entity_poly.entity_id
_entity_poly.type
_entity_poly.pdbx_seq_one_letter_code
_entity_poly.pdbx_strand_id
1 'polypeptide(L)' 'MSDRAPQTWECPTCGDRLNFEILDDERFLVAWSCVLCGPIRTTEPV' A
#
# COMPACT_ATOMS: atom_id res chain seq x y z
N MET A 1 -24.87 4.25 7.40
CA MET A 1 -23.72 4.81 6.65
C MET A 1 -22.69 3.69 6.59
N SER A 2 -22.27 3.27 5.39
CA SER A 2 -21.29 2.20 5.27
C SER A 2 -19.92 2.81 5.54
N ASP A 3 -19.39 2.55 6.73
CA ASP A 3 -18.07 2.94 7.19
C ASP A 3 -17.04 2.05 6.48
N ARG A 4 -16.86 2.29 5.18
CA ARG A 4 -15.87 1.55 4.40
C ARG A 4 -14.52 2.14 4.75
N ALA A 5 -13.88 1.57 5.77
CA ALA A 5 -12.49 1.87 6.09
C ALA A 5 -11.67 1.82 4.79
N PRO A 6 -10.78 2.81 4.55
CA PRO A 6 -9.94 2.84 3.36
C PRO A 6 -9.24 1.49 3.26
N GLN A 7 -9.45 0.83 2.12
CA GLN A 7 -8.88 -0.50 1.93
C GLN A 7 -7.37 -0.37 1.87
N THR A 8 -6.62 -1.34 2.36
CA THR A 8 -5.15 -1.28 2.42
C THR A 8 -4.48 -1.13 1.05
N TRP A 9 -5.22 -1.42 -0.03
CA TRP A 9 -4.78 -1.25 -1.42
C TRP A 9 -5.19 0.09 -2.06
N GLU A 10 -5.85 0.98 -1.33
CA GLU A 10 -6.23 2.33 -1.81
C GLU A 10 -5.25 3.36 -1.25
N CYS A 11 -4.80 4.29 -2.08
CA CYS A 11 -3.91 5.36 -1.68
C CYS A 11 -4.65 6.30 -0.72
N PRO A 12 -4.16 6.50 0.52
CA PRO A 12 -4.84 7.34 1.49
C PRO A 12 -4.85 8.83 1.10
N THR A 13 -4.01 9.21 0.11
CA THR A 13 -3.89 10.60 -0.36
C THR A 13 -4.88 10.94 -1.48
N CYS A 14 -5.02 10.06 -2.48
CA CYS A 14 -5.84 10.33 -3.68
C CYS A 14 -6.99 9.33 -3.91
N GLY A 15 -7.05 8.24 -3.14
CA GLY A 15 -8.04 7.17 -3.31
C GLY A 15 -7.78 6.23 -4.49
N ASP A 16 -6.71 6.46 -5.27
CA ASP A 16 -6.35 5.60 -6.39
C ASP A 16 -5.73 4.28 -5.93
N ARG A 17 -5.68 3.28 -6.81
CA ARG A 17 -5.16 1.95 -6.49
C ARG A 17 -3.65 2.00 -6.26
N LEU A 18 -3.19 1.38 -5.18
CA LEU A 18 -1.77 1.17 -4.90
C LEU A 18 -1.25 0.01 -5.75
N ASN A 19 -0.05 0.20 -6.30
CA ASN A 19 0.79 -0.87 -6.80
C ASN A 19 1.59 -1.45 -5.63
N PHE A 20 1.89 -2.73 -5.72
CA PHE A 20 2.76 -3.41 -4.77
C PHE A 20 3.94 -4.05 -5.48
N GLU A 21 5.08 -4.06 -4.81
CA GLU A 21 6.29 -4.75 -5.22
C GLU A 21 6.79 -5.60 -4.05
N ILE A 22 7.04 -6.88 -4.30
CA ILE A 22 7.64 -7.77 -3.31
C ILE A 22 9.13 -7.48 -3.33
N LEU A 23 9.65 -6.90 -2.24
CA LEU A 23 11.07 -6.61 -2.10
C LEU A 23 11.84 -7.83 -1.59
N ASP A 24 11.20 -8.61 -0.72
CA ASP A 24 11.78 -9.81 -0.12
C ASP A 24 10.64 -10.74 0.29
N ASP A 25 10.50 -11.86 -0.41
CA ASP A 25 9.45 -12.84 -0.16
C ASP A 25 9.73 -13.70 1.08
N GLU A 26 11.00 -14.05 1.34
CA GLU A 26 11.43 -14.77 2.54
C GLU A 26 11.10 -14.01 3.83
N ARG A 27 11.18 -12.68 3.78
CA ARG A 27 10.88 -11.78 4.91
C ARG A 27 9.50 -11.11 4.83
N PHE A 28 8.65 -11.49 3.87
CA PHE A 28 7.32 -10.89 3.66
C PHE A 28 7.35 -9.35 3.56
N LEU A 29 8.39 -8.81 2.94
CA LEU A 29 8.60 -7.38 2.74
C LEU A 29 7.93 -6.95 1.43
N VAL A 30 6.90 -6.11 1.55
CA VAL A 30 6.15 -5.58 0.41
C VAL A 30 6.18 -4.06 0.46
N ALA A 31 6.55 -3.44 -0.65
CA ALA A 31 6.44 -2.00 -0.85
C ALA A 31 5.14 -1.66 -1.57
N TRP A 32 4.46 -0.62 -1.11
CA TRP A 32 3.26 -0.07 -1.70
C TRP A 32 3.53 1.33 -2.23
N SER A 33 3.20 1.57 -3.50
CA SER A 33 3.40 2.85 -4.16
C SER A 33 2.16 3.27 -4.94
N CYS A 34 1.91 4.58 -4.99
CA CYS A 34 0.90 5.17 -5.84
C CYS A 34 1.57 5.82 -7.04
N VAL A 35 1.07 5.59 -8.25
CA VAL A 35 1.63 6.20 -9.47
C VAL A 35 1.49 7.73 -9.45
N LEU A 36 0.41 8.23 -8.84
CA LEU A 36 0.11 9.66 -8.80
C LEU A 36 0.78 10.39 -7.63
N CYS A 37 0.98 9.71 -6.50
CA CYS A 37 1.47 10.34 -5.26
C CYS A 37 2.90 9.93 -4.89
N GLY A 38 3.44 8.86 -5.46
CA GLY A 38 4.75 8.31 -5.12
C GLY A 38 4.72 7.20 -4.07
N PRO A 39 5.86 6.87 -3.44
CA PRO A 39 5.96 5.77 -2.48
C PRO A 39 5.14 6.06 -1.22
N ILE A 40 4.33 5.09 -0.80
CA ILE A 40 3.33 5.28 0.27
C ILE A 40 3.75 4.57 1.56
N ARG A 41 4.07 3.26 1.51
CA ARG A 41 4.39 2.46 2.71
C ARG A 41 5.20 1.20 2.38
N THR A 42 5.96 0.69 3.34
CA THR A 42 6.56 -0.65 3.35
C THR A 42 6.02 -1.44 4.54
N THR A 43 5.79 -2.75 4.39
CA THR A 43 5.48 -3.62 5.53
C THR A 43 6.77 -3.91 6.31
N GLU A 44 6.98 -3.27 7.46
CA GLU A 44 8.12 -3.61 8.31
C GLU A 44 7.89 -4.99 8.96
N PRO A 45 8.88 -5.91 8.96
CA PRO A 45 8.76 -7.18 9.66
C PRO A 45 8.71 -6.93 11.19
N VAL A 46 7.70 -7.49 11.85
CA VAL A 46 7.52 -7.47 13.32
C VAL A 46 8.26 -8.61 14.01
#